data_AF-A0A182PFD9-F1
#
_entry.id   AF-A0A182PFD9-F1
#
_cell.length_a   1.000
_cell.length_b   1.000
_cell.length_c   1.000
_cell.angle_alpha   90.00
_cell.angle_beta   90.00
_cell.angle_gamma   90.00
#
_symmetry.space_group_name_H-M   'P 1'
#
loop_
_entity.id
_entity.type
_entity.pdbx_description
1 polymer ?
#
loop_
_entity_poly.entity_id
_entity_poly.type
_entity_poly.pdbx_seq_one_letter_code
_entity_poly.pdbx_strand_id
1 'polypeptide(L)'
;MSLALELFDLPAHQFRAFWGASGSLWQSLWDRFLDLVGDNPLALWTVGSYIYTSLIYWSIGLVYTLFDVTGRPAIVRRYKVQPGTNEPVDPGRLRTVIRQVLFNQFCTGFPLLFLMYYLLPGQTRETIRTLPTFVTAAWQLAVCILIEEVMFYYSHRLLHDGRIYRYVHKRHHEWTAPIAITAMYAHPVENVLSNLLPIAVGVWTTRCHISVAWLWFTLAISNTLHVHSGYHLPFLPSPEQHDFHHLKFNQCYGVLGVLDWLHGTSEMFHRSKQAKRDYVLTSLEPVRVTHPDQ
;
A
#
# COMPACT_ATOMS: atom_id res chain seq x y z
N MET A 1 -42.83 -19.31 -25.80
CA MET A 1 -41.62 -18.89 -25.06
C MET A 1 -42.05 -18.65 -23.63
N SER A 2 -41.48 -19.40 -22.68
CA SER A 2 -42.00 -19.54 -21.30
C SER A 2 -41.78 -18.28 -20.47
N LEU A 3 -42.77 -17.89 -19.65
CA LEU A 3 -42.76 -16.81 -18.65
C LEU A 3 -41.49 -16.79 -17.77
N ALA A 4 -40.84 -17.95 -17.61
CA ALA A 4 -39.57 -18.08 -16.90
C ALA A 4 -38.41 -17.35 -17.58
N LEU A 5 -38.34 -17.30 -18.92
CA LEU A 5 -37.30 -16.55 -19.66
C LEU A 5 -37.44 -15.05 -19.40
N GLU A 6 -38.65 -14.50 -19.47
CA GLU A 6 -38.91 -13.08 -19.20
C GLU A 6 -38.55 -12.66 -17.76
N LEU A 7 -38.74 -13.57 -16.79
CA LEU A 7 -38.46 -13.33 -15.37
C LEU A 7 -36.95 -13.28 -15.05
N PHE A 8 -36.12 -14.00 -15.82
CA PHE A 8 -34.66 -13.91 -15.72
C PHE A 8 -34.06 -12.80 -16.60
N ASP A 9 -34.73 -12.44 -17.70
CA ASP A 9 -34.27 -11.39 -18.62
C ASP A 9 -34.43 -9.98 -18.03
N LEU A 10 -35.44 -9.73 -17.21
CA LEU A 10 -35.67 -8.44 -16.55
C LEU A 10 -34.53 -8.05 -15.59
N PRO A 11 -34.11 -8.89 -14.62
CA PRO A 11 -32.94 -8.63 -13.78
C PRO A 11 -31.64 -8.51 -14.59
N ALA A 12 -31.45 -9.34 -15.61
CA ALA A 12 -30.26 -9.29 -16.46
C ALA A 12 -30.20 -7.98 -17.27
N HIS A 13 -31.33 -7.51 -17.78
CA HIS A 13 -31.43 -6.21 -18.46
C HIS A 13 -31.15 -5.05 -17.51
N GLN A 14 -31.76 -5.04 -16.32
CA GLN A 14 -31.51 -4.01 -15.31
C GLN A 14 -30.04 -3.98 -14.88
N PHE A 15 -29.43 -5.16 -14.68
CA PHE A 15 -28.01 -5.28 -14.37
C PHE A 15 -27.13 -4.74 -15.50
N ARG A 16 -27.41 -5.09 -16.77
CA ARG A 16 -26.67 -4.56 -17.92
C ARG A 16 -26.81 -3.04 -18.06
N ALA A 17 -28.01 -2.51 -17.85
CA ALA A 17 -28.27 -1.07 -17.89
C ALA A 17 -27.53 -0.32 -16.78
N PHE A 18 -27.60 -0.83 -15.54
CA PHE A 18 -26.86 -0.28 -14.40
C PHE A 18 -25.35 -0.35 -14.62
N TRP A 19 -24.85 -1.48 -15.11
CA TRP A 19 -23.43 -1.69 -15.39
C TRP A 19 -22.92 -0.74 -16.48
N GLY A 20 -23.68 -0.57 -17.57
CA GLY A 20 -23.36 0.39 -18.63
C GLY A 20 -23.41 1.85 -18.14
N ALA A 21 -24.42 2.20 -17.33
CA ALA A 21 -24.52 3.53 -16.73
C ALA A 21 -23.34 3.82 -15.78
N SER A 22 -22.92 2.84 -14.98
CA SER A 22 -21.74 2.95 -14.11
C SER A 22 -20.47 3.17 -14.94
N GLY A 23 -20.24 2.37 -16.00
CA GLY A 23 -19.09 2.54 -16.88
C GLY A 23 -19.03 3.92 -17.54
N SER A 24 -20.16 4.41 -18.08
CA SER A 24 -20.23 5.75 -18.68
C SER A 24 -20.03 6.89 -17.68
N LEU A 25 -20.48 6.72 -16.43
CA LEU A 25 -20.20 7.67 -15.35
C LEU A 25 -18.69 7.77 -15.08
N TRP A 26 -18.01 6.63 -14.88
CA TRP A 26 -16.57 6.62 -14.62
C TRP A 26 -15.76 7.20 -15.77
N GLN A 27 -16.12 6.86 -17.01
CA GLN A 27 -15.52 7.44 -18.20
C GLN A 27 -15.71 8.96 -18.24
N SER A 28 -16.92 9.46 -17.99
CA SER A 28 -17.18 10.91 -17.96
C SER A 28 -16.42 11.64 -16.85
N LEU A 29 -16.30 11.06 -15.67
CA LEU A 29 -15.50 11.63 -14.58
C LEU A 29 -14.02 11.68 -14.93
N TRP A 30 -13.52 10.62 -15.57
CA TRP A 30 -12.14 10.56 -16.04
C TRP A 30 -11.85 11.57 -17.14
N ASP A 31 -12.74 11.71 -18.12
CA ASP A 31 -12.61 12.72 -19.17
C ASP A 31 -12.59 14.14 -18.59
N ARG A 32 -13.50 14.46 -17.65
CA ARG A 32 -13.49 15.77 -16.97
C ARG A 32 -12.20 16.02 -16.20
N PHE A 33 -11.65 14.99 -15.56
CA PHE A 33 -10.36 15.08 -14.89
C PHE A 33 -9.25 15.41 -15.90
N LEU A 34 -9.15 14.65 -17.00
CA LEU A 34 -8.15 14.86 -18.04
C LEU A 34 -8.31 16.20 -18.76
N ASP A 35 -9.53 16.71 -18.92
CA ASP A 35 -9.78 18.03 -19.51
C ASP A 35 -9.29 19.16 -18.59
N LEU A 36 -9.22 18.93 -17.27
CA LEU A 36 -8.65 19.85 -16.29
C LEU A 36 -7.12 19.77 -16.21
N VAL A 37 -6.56 18.56 -16.16
CA VAL A 37 -5.12 18.36 -15.87
C VAL A 37 -4.26 18.13 -17.13
N GLY A 38 -4.89 17.86 -18.26
CA GLY A 38 -4.25 17.46 -19.52
C GLY A 38 -4.16 15.94 -19.69
N ASP A 39 -4.08 15.50 -20.94
CA ASP A 39 -4.04 14.09 -21.36
C ASP A 39 -2.68 13.66 -21.93
N ASN A 40 -1.61 14.43 -21.67
CA ASN A 40 -0.26 14.10 -22.11
C ASN A 40 0.25 12.86 -21.35
N PRO A 41 0.55 11.73 -22.02
CA PRO A 41 0.93 10.50 -21.33
C PRO A 41 2.21 10.63 -20.50
N LEU A 42 3.25 11.29 -21.03
CA LEU A 42 4.51 11.49 -20.31
C LEU A 42 4.27 12.30 -19.04
N ALA A 43 3.55 13.42 -19.13
CA ALA A 43 3.27 14.28 -17.99
C ALA A 43 2.46 13.55 -16.91
N LEU A 44 1.43 12.79 -17.30
CA LEU A 44 0.59 12.04 -16.36
C LEU A 44 1.35 10.90 -15.69
N TRP A 45 2.06 10.06 -16.46
CA TRP A 45 2.79 8.92 -15.91
C TRP A 45 3.97 9.33 -15.02
N THR A 46 4.58 10.49 -15.27
CA THR A 46 5.73 10.98 -14.49
C THR A 46 5.32 11.98 -13.41
N VAL A 47 5.16 13.25 -13.76
CA VAL A 47 4.85 14.35 -12.83
C VAL A 47 3.48 14.15 -12.17
N GLY A 48 2.47 13.74 -12.93
CA GLY A 48 1.12 13.45 -12.42
C GLY A 48 1.14 12.35 -11.37
N SER A 49 1.74 11.20 -11.69
CA SER A 49 1.90 10.09 -10.75
C SER A 49 2.74 10.47 -9.53
N TYR A 50 3.80 11.28 -9.69
CA TYR A 50 4.60 11.76 -8.57
C TYR A 50 3.78 12.61 -7.60
N ILE A 51 3.02 13.58 -8.11
CA ILE A 51 2.13 14.41 -7.30
C ILE A 51 1.04 13.55 -6.66
N TYR A 52 0.39 12.70 -7.43
CA TYR A 52 -0.69 11.83 -6.98
C TYR A 52 -0.25 10.92 -5.82
N THR A 53 0.82 10.16 -6.02
CA THR A 53 1.35 9.24 -4.98
C THR A 53 1.87 9.98 -3.76
N SER A 54 2.50 11.15 -3.95
CA SER A 54 2.92 12.01 -2.82
C SER A 54 1.72 12.52 -2.02
N LEU A 55 0.64 12.95 -2.69
CA LEU A 55 -0.57 13.41 -2.03
C LEU A 55 -1.23 12.29 -1.21
N ILE A 56 -1.36 11.09 -1.77
CA ILE A 56 -1.89 9.92 -1.05
C ILE A 56 -1.01 9.60 0.16
N TYR A 57 0.31 9.55 -0.04
CA TYR A 57 1.26 9.24 1.02
C TYR A 57 1.18 10.25 2.18
N TRP A 58 1.27 11.54 1.86
CA TRP A 58 1.31 12.58 2.88
C TRP A 58 -0.07 12.84 3.51
N SER A 59 -1.18 12.63 2.80
CA SER A 59 -2.52 12.78 3.39
C SER A 59 -2.79 11.70 4.43
N ILE A 60 -2.61 10.42 4.09
CA ILE A 60 -2.80 9.30 5.03
C ILE A 60 -1.74 9.35 6.13
N GLY A 61 -0.48 9.57 5.75
CA GLY A 61 0.64 9.67 6.68
C GLY A 61 0.47 10.80 7.69
N LEU A 62 -0.06 11.96 7.27
CA LEU A 62 -0.34 13.08 8.17
C LEU A 62 -1.41 12.71 9.20
N VAL A 63 -2.48 12.03 8.80
CA VAL A 63 -3.54 11.62 9.75
C VAL A 63 -2.96 10.76 10.88
N TYR A 64 -2.19 9.72 10.54
CA TYR A 64 -1.53 8.88 11.56
C TYR A 64 -0.49 9.67 12.37
N THR A 65 0.33 10.48 11.71
CA THR A 65 1.34 11.30 12.39
C THR A 65 0.69 12.27 13.38
N LEU A 66 -0.49 12.81 13.08
CA LEU A 66 -1.24 13.64 14.02
C LEU A 66 -1.68 12.83 15.24
N PHE A 67 -2.10 11.57 15.08
CA PHE A 67 -2.40 10.70 16.22
C PHE A 67 -1.16 10.46 17.09
N ASP A 68 -0.03 10.16 16.47
CA ASP A 68 1.22 9.83 17.16
C ASP A 68 1.87 11.05 17.85
N VAL A 69 1.76 12.25 17.27
CA VAL A 69 2.33 13.50 17.83
C VAL A 69 1.42 14.12 18.89
N THR A 70 0.11 14.13 18.66
CA THR A 70 -0.83 14.81 19.57
C THR A 70 -1.37 13.90 20.66
N GLY A 71 -1.31 12.58 20.46
CA GLY A 71 -1.99 11.60 21.32
C GLY A 71 -3.52 11.74 21.28
N ARG A 72 -4.09 12.37 20.25
CA ARG A 72 -5.53 12.61 20.12
C ARG A 72 -6.09 12.11 18.78
N PRO A 73 -7.38 11.71 18.75
CA PRO A 73 -8.27 11.58 19.91
C PRO A 73 -7.92 10.35 20.76
N ALA A 74 -8.12 10.43 22.08
CA ALA A 74 -7.72 9.36 23.01
C ALA A 74 -8.37 8.00 22.67
N ILE A 75 -9.56 8.01 22.04
CA ILE A 75 -10.25 6.80 21.59
C ILE A 75 -9.50 6.04 20.49
N VAL A 76 -8.62 6.68 19.72
CA VAL A 76 -7.83 5.97 18.69
C VAL A 76 -6.62 5.28 19.33
N ARG A 77 -6.09 5.83 20.42
CA ARG A 77 -4.89 5.28 21.10
C ARG A 77 -5.08 3.87 21.66
N ARG A 78 -6.31 3.48 21.99
CA ARG A 78 -6.62 2.13 22.46
C ARG A 78 -6.32 1.04 21.42
N TYR A 79 -6.20 1.41 20.14
CA TYR A 79 -5.85 0.51 19.04
C TYR A 79 -4.34 0.42 18.78
N LYS A 80 -3.50 1.10 19.56
CA LYS A 80 -2.04 1.02 19.39
C LYS A 80 -1.54 -0.38 19.78
N VAL A 81 -0.78 -1.01 18.90
CA VAL A 81 -0.20 -2.35 19.07
C VAL A 81 0.88 -2.34 20.16
N GLN A 82 1.82 -1.40 20.07
CA GLN A 82 2.89 -1.16 21.05
C GLN A 82 2.68 0.16 21.82
N PRO A 83 1.79 0.21 22.82
CA PRO A 83 1.52 1.44 23.56
C PRO A 83 2.75 1.96 24.32
N GLY A 84 2.92 3.29 24.37
CA GLY A 84 4.00 3.92 25.15
C GLY A 84 5.37 3.94 24.47
N THR A 85 5.54 3.27 23.34
CA THR A 85 6.76 3.37 22.52
C THR A 85 6.58 4.45 21.45
N ASN A 86 7.51 5.40 21.35
CA ASN A 86 7.44 6.53 20.43
C ASN A 86 6.17 7.40 20.59
N GLU A 87 5.58 7.46 21.79
CA GLU A 87 4.40 8.28 22.11
C GLU A 87 4.70 9.28 23.26
N PRO A 88 4.76 10.61 23.01
CA PRO A 88 4.68 11.25 21.71
C PRO A 88 5.96 11.05 20.89
N VAL A 89 5.85 11.17 19.57
CA VAL A 89 7.00 11.07 18.67
C VAL A 89 7.96 12.22 18.91
N ASP A 90 9.26 11.91 19.04
CA ASP A 90 10.32 12.91 19.14
C ASP A 90 10.37 13.80 17.88
N PRO A 91 10.25 15.14 18.00
CA PRO A 91 10.24 16.05 16.84
C PRO A 91 11.54 16.01 16.02
N GLY A 92 12.69 15.76 16.68
CA GLY A 92 13.98 15.66 16.00
C GLY A 92 14.05 14.43 15.09
N ARG A 93 13.66 13.27 15.61
CA ARG A 93 13.53 12.02 14.86
C ARG A 93 12.51 12.15 13.73
N LEU A 94 11.36 12.79 14.00
CA LEU A 94 10.33 13.03 12.99
C LEU A 94 10.85 13.88 11.83
N ARG A 95 11.60 14.95 12.12
CA ARG A 95 12.23 15.79 11.09
C ARG A 95 13.22 15.02 10.23
N THR A 96 13.99 14.10 10.83
CA THR A 96 14.91 13.21 10.11
C THR A 96 14.15 12.27 9.17
N VAL A 97 13.05 11.68 9.64
CA VAL A 97 12.16 10.86 8.82
C VAL A 97 11.64 11.64 7.62
N ILE A 98 11.02 12.81 7.85
CA ILE A 98 10.45 13.65 6.80
C ILE A 98 11.49 14.00 5.73
N ARG A 99 12.70 14.42 6.15
CA ARG A 99 13.79 14.75 5.20
C ARG A 99 14.19 13.56 4.34
N GLN A 100 14.34 12.38 4.95
CA GLN A 100 14.72 11.18 4.21
C GLN A 100 13.61 10.68 3.28
N VAL A 101 12.34 10.77 3.71
CA VAL A 101 11.19 10.40 2.87
C VAL A 101 11.10 11.33 1.65
N LEU A 102 11.22 12.64 1.85
CA LEU A 102 11.24 13.61 0.74
C LEU A 102 12.42 13.36 -0.21
N PHE A 103 13.60 13.07 0.34
CA PHE A 103 14.76 12.66 -0.46
C PHE A 103 14.47 11.40 -1.27
N ASN A 104 13.90 10.35 -0.66
CA ASN A 104 13.58 9.11 -1.35
C ASN A 104 12.52 9.31 -2.43
N GLN A 105 11.45 10.07 -2.15
CA GLN A 105 10.42 10.42 -3.14
C GLN A 105 11.03 11.14 -4.35
N PHE A 106 11.89 12.15 -4.13
CA PHE A 106 12.47 12.94 -5.20
C PHE A 106 13.64 12.24 -5.92
N CYS A 107 14.60 11.69 -5.20
CA CYS A 107 15.83 11.15 -5.78
C CYS A 107 15.72 9.69 -6.24
N THR A 108 14.71 8.94 -5.79
CA THR A 108 14.51 7.54 -6.23
C THR A 108 13.15 7.30 -6.87
N GLY A 109 12.07 7.80 -6.25
CA GLY A 109 10.71 7.64 -6.78
C GLY A 109 10.52 8.32 -8.12
N PHE A 110 10.84 9.62 -8.20
CA PHE A 110 10.64 10.40 -9.42
C PHE A 110 11.48 9.89 -10.63
N PRO A 111 12.79 9.62 -10.51
CA PRO A 111 13.56 8.99 -11.58
C PRO A 111 13.01 7.62 -12.01
N LEU A 112 12.54 6.81 -11.05
CA LEU A 112 11.96 5.51 -11.39
C LEU A 112 10.67 5.67 -12.20
N LEU A 113 9.82 6.66 -11.91
CA LEU A 113 8.63 6.92 -12.72
C LEU A 113 8.98 7.26 -14.18
N PHE A 114 10.03 8.07 -14.39
CA PHE A 114 10.54 8.34 -15.75
C PHE A 114 11.05 7.08 -16.42
N LEU A 115 11.89 6.29 -15.74
CA LEU A 115 12.40 5.04 -16.26
C LEU A 115 11.26 4.10 -16.66
N MET A 116 10.28 3.90 -15.78
CA MET A 116 9.16 3.00 -16.01
C MET A 116 8.27 3.47 -17.17
N TYR A 117 8.07 4.79 -17.34
CA TYR A 117 7.35 5.31 -18.51
C TYR A 117 8.02 4.92 -19.83
N TYR A 118 9.35 5.02 -19.92
CA TYR A 118 10.07 4.64 -21.14
C TYR A 118 10.17 3.12 -21.36
N LEU A 119 9.93 2.31 -20.31
CA LEU A 119 9.84 0.85 -20.41
C LEU A 119 8.43 0.36 -20.76
N LEU A 120 7.40 1.21 -20.62
CA LEU A 120 6.05 0.90 -21.06
C LEU A 120 5.95 0.95 -22.60
N PRO A 121 5.06 0.15 -23.22
CA PRO A 121 4.73 0.32 -24.63
C PRO A 121 4.21 1.74 -24.90
N GLY A 122 4.48 2.24 -26.10
CA GLY A 122 4.13 3.60 -26.52
C GLY A 122 2.70 3.98 -26.15
N GLN A 123 2.58 4.93 -25.22
CA GLN A 123 1.30 5.45 -24.74
C GLN A 123 0.83 6.58 -25.66
N THR A 124 -0.47 6.61 -25.98
CA THR A 124 -1.09 7.68 -26.76
C THR A 124 -2.14 8.39 -25.93
N ARG A 125 -2.63 9.55 -26.41
CA ARG A 125 -3.76 10.24 -25.74
C ARG A 125 -5.01 9.38 -25.69
N GLU A 126 -5.23 8.56 -26.73
CA GLU A 126 -6.36 7.63 -26.78
C GLU A 126 -6.23 6.54 -25.71
N THR A 127 -5.03 5.97 -25.52
CA THR A 127 -4.82 4.97 -24.46
C THR A 127 -4.92 5.56 -23.06
N ILE A 128 -4.75 6.88 -22.90
CA ILE A 128 -4.97 7.59 -21.62
C ILE A 128 -6.45 7.91 -21.40
N ARG A 129 -7.21 8.24 -22.45
CA ARG A 129 -8.61 8.64 -22.31
C ARG A 129 -9.55 7.44 -22.12
N THR A 130 -9.29 6.31 -22.76
CA THR A 130 -10.20 5.16 -22.71
C THR A 130 -9.93 4.31 -21.47
N LEU A 131 -10.85 4.34 -20.50
CA LEU A 131 -10.75 3.51 -19.30
C LEU A 131 -10.86 2.01 -19.63
N PRO A 132 -10.15 1.14 -18.88
CA PRO A 132 -10.32 -0.30 -19.01
C PRO A 132 -11.66 -0.75 -18.43
N THR A 133 -12.11 -1.93 -18.86
CA THR A 133 -13.27 -2.57 -18.22
C THR A 133 -12.96 -2.92 -16.77
N PHE A 134 -13.99 -3.04 -15.93
CA PHE A 134 -13.81 -3.48 -14.54
C PHE A 134 -13.12 -4.85 -14.43
N VAL A 135 -13.47 -5.80 -15.29
CA VAL A 135 -12.84 -7.13 -15.30
C VAL A 135 -11.35 -7.00 -15.60
N THR A 136 -11.00 -6.15 -16.56
CA THR A 136 -9.59 -5.84 -16.88
C THR A 136 -8.86 -5.27 -15.68
N ALA A 137 -9.43 -4.26 -15.02
CA ALA A 137 -8.83 -3.66 -13.83
C ALA A 137 -8.66 -4.71 -12.70
N ALA A 138 -9.67 -5.54 -12.46
CA ALA A 138 -9.66 -6.52 -11.38
C ALA A 138 -8.55 -7.57 -11.52
N TRP A 139 -8.39 -8.18 -12.71
CA TRP A 139 -7.31 -9.17 -12.89
C TRP A 139 -5.93 -8.51 -12.87
N GLN A 140 -5.79 -7.28 -13.41
CA GLN A 140 -4.52 -6.55 -13.39
C GLN A 140 -4.10 -6.24 -11.95
N LEU A 141 -5.03 -5.79 -11.10
CA LEU A 141 -4.77 -5.58 -9.67
C LEU A 141 -4.37 -6.88 -8.96
N ALA A 142 -5.05 -8.00 -9.26
CA ALA A 142 -4.69 -9.29 -8.69
C ALA A 142 -3.25 -9.70 -9.06
N VAL A 143 -2.85 -9.50 -10.32
CA VAL A 143 -1.47 -9.76 -10.76
C VAL A 143 -0.47 -8.83 -10.07
N CYS A 144 -0.79 -7.55 -9.90
CA CYS A 144 0.06 -6.61 -9.15
C CYS A 144 0.29 -7.08 -7.69
N ILE A 145 -0.76 -7.52 -7.00
CA ILE A 145 -0.68 -8.04 -5.63
C ILE A 145 0.24 -9.28 -5.55
N LEU A 146 0.10 -10.21 -6.50
CA LEU A 146 0.94 -11.42 -6.53
C LEU A 146 2.41 -11.09 -6.81
N ILE A 147 2.68 -10.16 -7.72
CA ILE A 147 4.04 -9.69 -8.03
C ILE A 147 4.64 -8.97 -6.82
N GLU A 148 3.86 -8.11 -6.15
CA GLU A 148 4.30 -7.44 -4.94
C GLU A 148 4.71 -8.45 -3.85
N GLU A 149 3.85 -9.43 -3.54
CA GLU A 149 4.16 -10.45 -2.54
C GLU A 149 5.49 -11.16 -2.84
N VAL A 150 5.70 -11.61 -4.08
CA VAL A 150 6.92 -12.30 -4.49
C VAL A 150 8.14 -11.39 -4.41
N MET A 151 8.09 -10.23 -5.07
CA MET A 151 9.25 -9.35 -5.17
C MET A 151 9.60 -8.71 -3.83
N PHE A 152 8.60 -8.29 -3.05
CA PHE A 152 8.80 -7.73 -1.72
C PHE A 152 9.40 -8.78 -0.79
N TYR A 153 8.81 -9.98 -0.70
CA TYR A 153 9.31 -11.04 0.19
C TYR A 153 10.79 -11.36 -0.04
N TYR A 154 11.18 -11.63 -1.29
CA TYR A 154 12.56 -12.04 -1.58
C TYR A 154 13.56 -10.89 -1.45
N SER A 155 13.20 -9.67 -1.89
CA SER A 155 14.07 -8.51 -1.72
C SER A 155 14.23 -8.15 -0.24
N HIS A 156 13.14 -8.13 0.52
CA HIS A 156 13.15 -7.83 1.94
C HIS A 156 13.95 -8.87 2.74
N ARG A 157 13.72 -10.17 2.49
CA ARG A 157 14.50 -11.24 3.12
C ARG A 157 16.00 -11.15 2.77
N LEU A 158 16.35 -10.77 1.53
CA LEU A 158 17.74 -10.54 1.13
C LEU A 158 18.36 -9.35 1.88
N LEU A 159 17.61 -8.26 2.06
CA LEU A 159 18.06 -7.08 2.79
C LEU A 159 18.37 -7.36 4.26
N HIS A 160 17.80 -8.42 4.83
CA HIS A 160 18.09 -8.93 6.18
C HIS A 160 19.33 -9.83 6.27
N ASP A 161 19.99 -10.16 5.15
CA ASP A 161 21.30 -10.81 5.21
C ASP A 161 22.30 -9.89 5.93
N GLY A 162 23.03 -10.39 6.92
CA GLY A 162 23.93 -9.59 7.77
C GLY A 162 25.04 -8.83 7.01
N ARG A 163 25.34 -9.23 5.76
CA ARG A 163 26.28 -8.52 4.87
C ARG A 163 25.67 -7.24 4.30
N ILE A 164 24.36 -7.21 4.12
CA ILE A 164 23.59 -6.10 3.52
C ILE A 164 22.91 -5.26 4.62
N TYR A 165 22.27 -5.93 5.58
CA TYR A 165 21.44 -5.33 6.63
C TYR A 165 22.09 -4.12 7.30
N ARG A 166 23.34 -4.28 7.76
CA ARG A 166 24.05 -3.25 8.53
C ARG A 166 24.22 -1.93 7.76
N TYR A 167 24.23 -1.97 6.43
CA TYR A 167 24.47 -0.81 5.57
C TYR A 167 23.20 -0.27 4.93
N VAL A 168 22.23 -1.14 4.63
CA VAL A 168 21.05 -0.80 3.84
C VAL A 168 19.80 -0.79 4.70
N HIS A 169 19.47 -1.92 5.35
CA HIS A 169 18.16 -2.11 5.97
C HIS A 169 18.07 -1.72 7.45
N LYS A 170 19.22 -1.58 8.14
CA LYS A 170 19.28 -1.18 9.55
C LYS A 170 18.58 0.15 9.80
N ARG A 171 18.61 1.10 8.85
CA ARG A 171 17.94 2.40 8.97
C ARG A 171 16.43 2.25 9.11
N HIS A 172 15.82 1.40 8.30
CA HIS A 172 14.37 1.13 8.35
C HIS A 172 13.96 0.60 9.72
N HIS A 173 14.81 -0.25 10.29
CA HIS A 173 14.66 -0.87 11.61
C HIS A 173 15.09 -0.01 12.80
N GLU A 174 15.42 1.27 12.62
CA GLU A 174 15.63 2.22 13.73
C GLU A 174 14.34 2.49 14.54
N TRP A 175 13.19 2.07 14.01
CA TRP A 175 11.87 2.26 14.59
C TRP A 175 11.21 0.91 14.91
N THR A 176 11.61 0.28 16.01
CA THR A 176 11.06 -1.01 16.48
C THR A 176 9.55 -0.97 16.78
N ALA A 177 9.00 0.21 17.01
CA ALA A 177 7.58 0.51 16.94
C ALA A 177 7.39 1.61 15.87
N PRO A 178 7.10 1.24 14.61
CA PRO A 178 7.03 2.20 13.52
C PRO A 178 5.84 3.15 13.68
N ILE A 179 5.93 4.27 12.96
CA ILE A 179 4.81 5.17 12.70
C ILE A 179 4.57 5.21 11.19
N ALA A 180 3.38 5.61 10.73
CA ALA A 180 3.00 5.40 9.33
C ALA A 180 4.05 5.92 8.32
N ILE A 181 4.57 7.13 8.52
CA ILE A 181 5.53 7.74 7.57
C ILE A 181 6.95 7.15 7.63
N THR A 182 7.27 6.25 8.58
CA THR A 182 8.55 5.53 8.52
C THR A 182 8.55 4.45 7.43
N ALA A 183 7.40 4.17 6.80
CA ALA A 183 7.29 3.30 5.63
C ALA A 183 8.29 3.61 4.50
N MET A 184 8.64 4.88 4.30
CA MET A 184 9.63 5.31 3.30
C MET A 184 10.93 5.84 3.94
N TYR A 185 11.09 5.69 5.26
CA TYR A 185 12.33 5.97 5.97
C TYR A 185 13.32 4.81 5.79
N ALA A 186 13.93 4.77 4.62
CA ALA A 186 14.80 3.68 4.19
C ALA A 186 16.08 4.20 3.55
N HIS A 187 17.10 3.35 3.45
CA HIS A 187 18.24 3.62 2.59
C HIS A 187 17.77 3.69 1.11
N PRO A 188 18.33 4.56 0.25
CA PRO A 188 17.86 4.70 -1.13
C PRO A 188 17.83 3.40 -1.94
N VAL A 189 18.81 2.51 -1.71
CA VAL A 189 18.86 1.18 -2.34
C VAL A 189 17.68 0.30 -1.92
N GLU A 190 17.36 0.26 -0.62
CA GLU A 190 16.17 -0.45 -0.13
C GLU A 190 14.89 0.18 -0.69
N ASN A 191 14.82 1.51 -0.71
CA ASN A 191 13.66 2.19 -1.23
C ASN A 191 13.39 1.80 -2.70
N VAL A 192 14.43 1.70 -3.52
CA VAL A 192 14.28 1.18 -4.90
C VAL A 192 13.92 -0.30 -4.91
N LEU A 193 14.72 -1.15 -4.25
CA LEU A 193 14.63 -2.60 -4.41
C LEU A 193 13.39 -3.23 -3.77
N SER A 194 13.00 -2.76 -2.58
CA SER A 194 11.90 -3.35 -1.81
C SER A 194 10.68 -2.46 -1.77
N ASN A 195 10.79 -1.12 -1.74
CA ASN A 195 9.58 -0.29 -1.67
C ASN A 195 8.99 0.00 -3.06
N LEU A 196 9.82 0.30 -4.06
CA LEU A 196 9.34 0.81 -5.35
C LEU A 196 9.23 -0.28 -6.44
N LEU A 197 10.25 -1.13 -6.62
CA LEU A 197 10.25 -2.13 -7.70
C LEU A 197 9.11 -3.16 -7.58
N PRO A 198 8.79 -3.73 -6.40
CA PRO A 198 7.68 -4.69 -6.29
C PRO A 198 6.35 -4.10 -6.75
N ILE A 199 6.09 -2.83 -6.43
CA ILE A 199 4.88 -2.11 -6.84
C ILE A 199 4.92 -1.79 -8.35
N ALA A 200 6.07 -1.31 -8.85
CA ALA A 200 6.19 -0.81 -10.22
C ALA A 200 6.23 -1.93 -11.27
N VAL A 201 6.85 -3.08 -10.96
CA VAL A 201 6.93 -4.22 -11.87
C VAL A 201 5.54 -4.79 -12.16
N GLY A 202 4.63 -4.81 -11.18
CA GLY A 202 3.23 -5.24 -11.42
C GLY A 202 2.54 -4.41 -12.51
N VAL A 203 2.70 -3.08 -12.45
CA VAL A 203 2.17 -2.15 -13.46
C VAL A 203 2.81 -2.39 -14.83
N TRP A 204 4.13 -2.58 -14.87
CA TRP A 204 4.85 -2.83 -16.11
C TRP A 204 4.48 -4.17 -16.75
N THR A 205 4.39 -5.25 -15.95
CA THR A 205 4.04 -6.59 -16.41
C THR A 205 2.61 -6.65 -16.96
N THR A 206 1.67 -5.99 -16.28
CA THR A 206 0.27 -5.97 -16.70
C THR A 206 -0.01 -4.98 -17.82
N ARG A 207 0.89 -3.99 -18.02
CA ARG A 207 0.72 -2.87 -18.96
C ARG A 207 -0.61 -2.16 -18.74
N CYS A 208 -0.99 -2.01 -17.47
CA CYS A 208 -2.30 -1.53 -17.10
C CYS A 208 -2.47 -0.05 -17.46
N HIS A 209 -3.73 0.35 -17.61
CA HIS A 209 -4.09 1.75 -17.79
C HIS A 209 -3.64 2.58 -16.58
N ILE A 210 -3.30 3.86 -16.77
CA ILE A 210 -2.79 4.72 -15.69
C ILE A 210 -3.77 4.81 -14.50
N SER A 211 -5.08 4.78 -14.75
CA SER A 211 -6.08 4.75 -13.66
C SER A 211 -6.00 3.48 -12.81
N VAL A 212 -5.67 2.33 -13.41
CA VAL A 212 -5.45 1.08 -12.69
C VAL A 212 -4.13 1.14 -11.92
N ALA A 213 -3.09 1.73 -12.51
CA ALA A 213 -1.82 1.96 -11.82
C ALA A 213 -2.00 2.90 -10.60
N TRP A 214 -2.77 3.98 -10.73
CA TRP A 214 -3.06 4.90 -9.62
C TRP A 214 -3.92 4.26 -8.53
N LEU A 215 -4.91 3.44 -8.91
CA LEU A 215 -5.67 2.64 -7.96
C LEU A 215 -4.76 1.66 -7.22
N TRP A 216 -3.87 0.97 -7.95
CA TRP A 216 -2.87 0.08 -7.38
C TRP A 216 -1.94 0.80 -6.40
N PHE A 217 -1.35 1.93 -6.80
CA PHE A 217 -0.49 2.72 -5.92
C PHE A 217 -1.24 3.20 -4.67
N THR A 218 -2.51 3.56 -4.80
CA THR A 218 -3.34 3.93 -3.64
C THR A 218 -3.48 2.76 -2.68
N LEU A 219 -3.82 1.57 -3.17
CA LEU A 219 -3.96 0.37 -2.34
C LEU A 219 -2.64 0.01 -1.65
N ALA A 220 -1.53 -0.04 -2.40
CA ALA A 220 -0.22 -0.37 -1.87
C ALA A 220 0.25 0.65 -0.83
N ILE A 221 0.23 1.96 -1.14
CA ILE A 221 0.64 3.03 -0.22
C ILE A 221 -0.24 3.04 1.04
N SER A 222 -1.56 2.91 0.87
CA SER A 222 -2.49 2.89 2.01
C SER A 222 -2.21 1.71 2.92
N ASN A 223 -2.01 0.52 2.36
CA ASN A 223 -1.68 -0.69 3.10
C ASN A 223 -0.35 -0.53 3.85
N THR A 224 0.72 -0.12 3.15
CA THR A 224 2.04 0.05 3.78
C THR A 224 2.00 1.08 4.90
N LEU A 225 1.36 2.24 4.71
CA LEU A 225 1.21 3.24 5.76
C LEU A 225 0.38 2.72 6.94
N HIS A 226 -0.68 1.95 6.66
CA HIS A 226 -1.52 1.38 7.70
C HIS A 226 -0.75 0.36 8.56
N VAL A 227 -0.07 -0.61 7.95
CA VAL A 227 0.68 -1.63 8.70
C VAL A 227 1.88 -1.04 9.45
N HIS A 228 2.47 0.07 8.96
CA HIS A 228 3.50 0.82 9.68
C HIS A 228 2.96 1.75 10.76
N SER A 229 1.66 2.05 10.77
CA SER A 229 1.09 3.00 11.72
C SER A 229 1.11 2.49 13.16
N GLY A 230 1.20 1.17 13.34
CA GLY A 230 1.09 0.53 14.64
C GLY A 230 -0.31 0.65 15.26
N TYR A 231 -1.35 0.96 14.46
CA TYR A 231 -2.75 1.01 14.90
C TYR A 231 -3.56 -0.12 14.28
N HIS A 232 -4.07 -1.02 15.11
CA HIS A 232 -4.98 -2.08 14.69
C HIS A 232 -6.43 -1.57 14.67
N LEU A 233 -6.76 -0.81 13.64
CA LEU A 233 -8.06 -0.14 13.51
C LEU A 233 -9.16 -1.09 13.01
N PRO A 234 -10.43 -0.85 13.39
CA PRO A 234 -11.57 -1.60 12.87
C PRO A 234 -11.67 -1.54 11.34
N PHE A 235 -12.06 -2.66 10.73
CA PHE A 235 -12.32 -2.86 9.30
C PHE A 235 -11.10 -2.70 8.37
N LEU A 236 -9.90 -2.60 8.95
CA LEU A 236 -8.64 -2.55 8.19
C LEU A 236 -7.81 -3.81 8.45
N PRO A 237 -6.87 -4.15 7.54
CA PRO A 237 -5.94 -5.27 7.72
C PRO A 237 -5.17 -5.17 9.04
N SER A 238 -4.82 -6.30 9.63
CA SER A 238 -4.04 -6.31 10.86
C SER A 238 -2.60 -5.81 10.62
N PRO A 239 -2.07 -4.91 11.47
CA PRO A 239 -0.66 -4.52 11.46
C PRO A 239 0.24 -5.48 12.28
N GLU A 240 -0.31 -6.45 13.01
CA GLU A 240 0.40 -7.26 14.00
C GLU A 240 1.59 -8.04 13.41
N GLN A 241 1.44 -8.59 12.19
CA GLN A 241 2.51 -9.32 11.52
C GLN A 241 3.73 -8.42 11.22
N HIS A 242 3.50 -7.23 10.67
CA HIS A 242 4.57 -6.28 10.32
C HIS A 242 5.18 -5.59 11.55
N ASP A 243 4.36 -5.30 12.56
CA ASP A 243 4.84 -4.81 13.84
C ASP A 243 5.75 -5.85 14.54
N PHE A 244 5.37 -7.12 14.49
CA PHE A 244 6.20 -8.23 14.98
C PHE A 244 7.52 -8.36 14.20
N HIS A 245 7.49 -8.10 12.88
CA HIS A 245 8.71 -8.04 12.07
C HIS A 245 9.68 -6.96 12.59
N HIS A 246 9.22 -5.74 12.84
CA HIS A 246 10.05 -4.66 13.41
C HIS A 246 10.56 -4.97 14.84
N LEU A 247 9.83 -5.81 15.58
CA LEU A 247 10.24 -6.24 16.91
C LEU A 247 11.30 -7.37 16.91
N LYS A 248 11.21 -8.30 15.94
CA LYS A 248 12.06 -9.53 15.91
C LYS A 248 13.10 -9.55 14.79
N PHE A 249 12.97 -8.67 13.80
CA PHE A 249 13.84 -8.49 12.63
C PHE A 249 13.91 -9.66 11.64
N ASN A 250 13.78 -10.92 12.10
CA ASN A 250 14.06 -12.10 11.28
C ASN A 250 12.84 -13.00 10.99
N GLN A 251 11.63 -12.44 11.05
CA GLN A 251 10.36 -13.11 10.83
C GLN A 251 9.43 -12.22 10.01
N CYS A 252 8.48 -12.79 9.27
CA CYS A 252 7.39 -12.06 8.62
C CYS A 252 7.87 -11.00 7.60
N TYR A 253 8.53 -11.45 6.52
CA TYR A 253 9.07 -10.57 5.48
C TYR A 253 8.05 -10.17 4.39
N GLY A 254 7.01 -10.97 4.18
CA GLY A 254 6.04 -10.81 3.09
C GLY A 254 4.97 -9.75 3.39
N VAL A 255 4.24 -9.36 2.35
CA VAL A 255 3.13 -8.40 2.45
C VAL A 255 1.85 -9.13 2.85
N LEU A 256 1.60 -10.29 2.25
CA LEU A 256 0.43 -11.13 2.51
C LEU A 256 0.71 -12.24 3.53
N GLY A 257 1.99 -12.53 3.80
CA GLY A 257 2.42 -13.63 4.68
C GLY A 257 2.35 -15.03 4.05
N VAL A 258 1.93 -15.15 2.78
CA VAL A 258 1.85 -16.44 2.07
C VAL A 258 3.24 -17.03 1.89
N LEU A 259 4.20 -16.22 1.44
CA LEU A 259 5.58 -16.68 1.28
C LEU A 259 6.28 -16.88 2.62
N ASP A 260 5.86 -16.17 3.68
CA ASP A 260 6.37 -16.46 5.02
C ASP A 260 5.96 -17.84 5.51
N TRP A 261 4.68 -18.18 5.33
CA TRP A 261 4.18 -19.50 5.67
C TRP A 261 4.89 -20.60 4.85
N LEU A 262 5.01 -20.42 3.53
CA LEU A 262 5.67 -21.38 2.63
C LEU A 262 7.14 -21.62 2.98
N HIS A 263 7.86 -20.60 3.45
CA HIS A 263 9.28 -20.70 3.78
C HIS A 263 9.57 -20.87 5.28
N GLY A 264 8.54 -20.98 6.13
CA GLY A 264 8.69 -21.09 7.59
C GLY A 264 9.22 -19.81 8.25
N THR A 265 9.13 -18.64 7.61
CA THR A 265 9.61 -17.37 8.18
C THR A 265 8.56 -16.67 9.06
N SER A 266 7.43 -17.30 9.35
CA SER A 266 6.42 -16.84 10.34
C SER A 266 6.24 -17.79 11.54
N GLU A 267 7.09 -18.80 11.73
CA GLU A 267 6.90 -19.79 12.80
C GLU A 267 6.88 -19.19 14.21
N MET A 268 7.78 -18.25 14.49
CA MET A 268 7.81 -17.60 15.80
C MET A 268 6.59 -16.70 15.99
N PHE A 269 6.15 -16.03 14.91
CA PHE A 269 4.95 -15.22 14.92
C PHE A 269 3.72 -16.06 15.26
N HIS A 270 3.51 -17.20 14.60
CA HIS A 270 2.36 -18.08 14.88
C HIS A 270 2.34 -18.67 16.30
N ARG A 271 3.48 -18.72 16.98
CA ARG A 271 3.59 -19.13 18.40
C ARG A 271 3.43 -17.95 19.38
N SER A 272 3.39 -16.72 18.87
CA SER A 272 3.31 -15.51 19.67
C SER A 272 1.86 -15.14 20.05
N LYS A 273 1.72 -14.18 20.97
CA LYS A 273 0.41 -13.59 21.27
C LYS A 273 -0.10 -12.70 20.14
N GLN A 274 0.80 -12.08 19.37
CA GLN A 274 0.47 -11.21 18.24
C GLN A 274 -0.28 -11.98 17.14
N ALA A 275 0.07 -13.24 16.89
CA ALA A 275 -0.69 -14.07 15.95
C ALA A 275 -2.14 -14.33 16.39
N LYS A 276 -2.45 -14.31 17.69
CA LYS A 276 -3.84 -14.38 18.18
C LYS A 276 -4.62 -13.10 17.91
N ARG A 277 -3.92 -11.99 17.71
CA ARG A 277 -4.46 -10.67 17.40
C ARG A 277 -4.55 -10.42 15.89
N ASP A 278 -3.92 -11.26 15.08
CA ASP A 278 -3.72 -11.02 13.65
C ASP A 278 -4.96 -11.36 12.81
N TYR A 279 -5.96 -10.48 12.85
CA TYR A 279 -7.18 -10.60 12.06
C TYR A 279 -7.79 -9.22 11.79
N VAL A 280 -8.63 -9.12 10.75
CA VAL A 280 -9.40 -7.89 10.50
C VAL A 280 -10.41 -7.71 11.62
N LEU A 281 -10.26 -6.63 12.39
CA LEU A 281 -11.13 -6.33 13.50
C LEU A 281 -12.50 -5.87 12.98
N THR A 282 -13.56 -6.65 13.21
CA THR A 282 -14.93 -6.32 12.77
C THR A 282 -15.79 -5.65 13.83
N SER A 283 -15.24 -5.47 15.04
CA SER A 283 -15.88 -4.76 16.16
C SER A 283 -15.16 -3.46 16.50
N LEU A 284 -15.78 -2.62 17.34
CA LEU A 284 -15.11 -1.43 17.88
C LEU A 284 -14.30 -1.74 19.15
N GLU A 285 -14.30 -2.97 19.63
CA GLU A 285 -13.53 -3.37 20.81
C GLU A 285 -12.07 -3.59 20.42
N PRO A 286 -11.10 -2.96 21.10
CA PRO A 286 -9.69 -3.08 20.71
C PRO A 286 -9.17 -4.51 20.92
N VAL A 287 -8.30 -4.98 20.03
CA VAL A 287 -7.77 -6.36 20.08
C VAL A 287 -7.04 -6.68 21.39
N ARG A 288 -6.48 -5.67 22.05
CA ARG A 288 -5.78 -5.81 23.34
C ARG A 288 -6.74 -6.02 24.51
N VAL A 289 -8.04 -5.79 24.33
CA VAL A 289 -9.06 -6.13 25.32
C VAL A 289 -9.48 -7.60 25.15
N THR A 290 -9.69 -8.05 23.92
CA THR A 290 -10.05 -9.44 23.62
C THR A 290 -8.89 -10.41 23.84
N HIS A 291 -7.66 -9.96 23.58
CA HIS A 291 -6.41 -10.70 23.77
C HIS A 291 -5.40 -9.85 24.56
N PRO A 292 -5.47 -9.81 25.91
CA PRO A 292 -4.66 -8.92 26.73
C PRO A 292 -3.16 -9.26 26.74
N ASP A 293 -2.36 -8.28 27.15
CA ASP A 293 -0.92 -8.41 27.37
C ASP A 293 -0.66 -9.20 28.66
N GLN A 294 -0.85 -10.52 28.61
CA GLN A 294 -0.32 -11.43 29.65
C GLN A 294 1.21 -11.51 29.56
#